data_AF-A0A923N5Q3-F1
#
_entry.id   AF-A0A923N5Q3-F1
#
_cell.length_a   1.000
_cell.length_b   1.000
_cell.length_c   1.000
_cell.angle_alpha   90.00
_cell.angle_beta   90.00
_cell.angle_gamma   90.00
#
_symmetry.space_group_name_H-M   'P 1'
#
loop_
_entity.id
_entity.type
_entity.pdbx_description
1 polymer ?
#
loop_
_entity_poly.entity_id
_entity_poly.type
_entity_poly.pdbx_seq_one_letter_code
_entity_poly.pdbx_strand_id
1 'polypeptide(L)'
;METMQRTVTKNNTHRGEIIREAIKASGVAVGVVADKLGISRKTLYNKFKESSIPFSFILKLGEVIHHDFSQEFPHLSKSVKKEPALPQMPASTNLLLPFDGEPAGTPKPNNMKECEAELVALQRKYIALLEKFNELLLKTSAN
;
A
#
# COMPACT_ATOMS: atom_id res chain seq x y z
N MET A 1 -5.50 42.17 -15.41
CA MET A 1 -4.22 41.48 -15.15
C MET A 1 -3.82 41.96 -13.76
N GLU A 2 -3.84 41.19 -12.68
CA GLU A 2 -3.41 39.81 -12.49
C GLU A 2 -3.96 39.38 -11.12
N THR A 3 -4.74 38.31 -11.04
CA THR A 3 -5.27 37.79 -9.77
C THR A 3 -4.17 37.04 -9.04
N MET A 4 -3.51 37.68 -8.07
CA MET A 4 -2.55 37.01 -7.19
C MET A 4 -3.28 36.03 -6.27
N GLN A 5 -3.21 34.75 -6.61
CA GLN A 5 -3.69 33.66 -5.79
C GLN A 5 -2.76 33.47 -4.60
N ARG A 6 -3.20 34.00 -3.46
CA ARG A 6 -3.05 33.49 -2.08
C ARG A 6 -1.89 32.51 -1.85
N THR A 7 -0.80 33.06 -1.30
CA THR A 7 0.20 32.29 -0.56
C THR A 7 -0.40 31.81 0.76
N VAL A 8 -0.33 30.51 1.04
CA VAL A 8 -0.45 29.97 2.41
C VAL A 8 0.67 28.95 2.61
N THR A 9 1.80 29.43 3.12
CA THR A 9 2.78 28.57 3.79
C THR A 9 2.19 28.17 5.13
N LYS A 10 1.85 26.89 5.32
CA LYS A 10 1.51 26.35 6.64
C LYS A 10 2.20 25.00 6.84
N ASN A 11 3.36 25.06 7.50
CA ASN A 11 4.18 23.92 7.92
C ASN A 11 3.52 23.14 9.07
N ASN A 12 2.36 22.56 8.81
CA ASN A 12 1.77 21.53 9.66
C ASN A 12 1.06 20.55 8.71
N THR A 13 1.78 19.50 8.32
CA THR A 13 1.47 18.57 7.21
C THR A 13 0.04 18.03 7.28
N HIS A 14 -0.91 18.80 6.76
CA HIS A 14 -2.31 18.44 6.72
C HIS A 14 -2.49 17.44 5.59
N ARG A 15 -2.88 16.21 5.92
CA ARG A 15 -3.02 15.14 4.92
C ARG A 15 -4.02 15.50 3.82
N GLY A 16 -5.02 16.30 4.16
CA GLY A 16 -5.98 16.82 3.20
C GLY A 16 -5.42 17.80 2.17
N GLU A 17 -4.41 18.59 2.51
CA GLU A 17 -3.78 19.51 1.55
C GLU A 17 -2.90 18.74 0.56
N ILE A 18 -2.15 17.74 1.03
CA ILE A 18 -1.36 16.83 0.17
C ILE A 18 -2.27 16.16 -0.86
N ILE A 19 -3.41 15.65 -0.43
CA ILE A 19 -4.38 15.01 -1.33
C ILE A 19 -4.88 16.00 -2.38
N ARG A 20 -5.17 17.24 -1.97
CA ARG A 20 -5.65 18.28 -2.89
C ARG A 20 -4.59 18.60 -3.95
N GLU A 21 -3.33 18.69 -3.54
CA GLU A 21 -2.20 18.94 -4.43
C GLU A 21 -1.96 17.76 -5.39
N ALA A 22 -2.03 16.52 -4.90
CA ALA A 22 -1.92 15.32 -5.72
C ALA A 22 -3.04 15.21 -6.78
N ILE A 23 -4.29 15.54 -6.44
CA ILE A 23 -5.40 15.57 -7.41
C ILE A 23 -5.15 16.66 -8.47
N LYS A 24 -4.65 17.83 -8.05
CA LYS A 24 -4.31 18.92 -8.97
C LYS A 24 -3.16 18.53 -9.91
N ALA A 25 -2.14 17.83 -9.40
CA ALA A 25 -1.00 17.34 -10.17
C ALA A 25 -1.37 16.23 -11.15
N SER A 26 -2.29 15.34 -10.77
CA SER A 26 -2.82 14.27 -11.62
C SER A 26 -3.72 14.79 -12.76
N GLY A 27 -4.24 16.03 -12.64
CA GLY A 27 -5.12 16.63 -13.65
C GLY A 27 -6.54 16.07 -13.66
N VAL A 28 -6.88 15.20 -12.71
CA VAL A 28 -8.21 14.61 -12.56
C VAL A 28 -9.12 15.59 -11.83
N ALA A 29 -10.32 15.83 -12.35
CA ALA A 29 -11.29 16.69 -11.69
C ALA A 29 -11.76 16.09 -10.35
N VAL A 30 -11.81 16.91 -9.30
CA VAL A 30 -12.28 16.51 -7.94
C VAL A 30 -13.65 15.83 -7.98
N GLY A 31 -14.52 16.23 -8.92
CA GLY A 31 -15.81 15.58 -9.13
C GLY A 31 -15.68 14.11 -9.52
N VAL A 32 -14.82 13.79 -10.48
CA VAL A 32 -14.58 12.41 -10.96
C VAL A 32 -14.04 11.54 -9.82
N VAL A 33 -13.14 12.10 -9.01
CA VAL A 33 -12.60 11.44 -7.83
C VAL A 33 -13.70 11.11 -6.82
N ALA A 34 -14.59 12.08 -6.53
CA ALA A 34 -15.71 11.89 -5.62
C ALA A 34 -16.68 10.79 -6.11
N ASP A 35 -16.99 10.82 -7.41
CA ASP A 35 -17.88 9.86 -8.06
C ASP A 35 -17.27 8.44 -8.02
N LYS A 36 -15.96 8.29 -8.27
CA LYS A 36 -15.23 7.01 -8.17
C LYS A 36 -15.14 6.47 -6.75
N LEU A 37 -15.05 7.34 -5.75
CA LEU A 37 -15.05 6.95 -4.34
C LEU A 37 -16.46 6.69 -3.79
N GLY A 38 -17.53 7.02 -4.53
CA GLY A 38 -18.91 6.88 -4.08
C GLY A 38 -19.28 7.85 -2.95
N ILE A 39 -18.66 9.03 -2.90
CA ILE A 39 -18.92 10.06 -1.88
C ILE A 39 -19.35 11.38 -2.50
N SER A 40 -20.06 12.21 -1.73
CA SER A 40 -20.41 13.55 -2.21
C SER A 40 -19.17 14.46 -2.31
N ARG A 41 -19.17 15.39 -3.28
CA ARG A 41 -18.11 16.41 -3.43
C ARG A 41 -17.90 17.22 -2.15
N LYS A 42 -19.00 17.53 -1.43
CA LYS A 42 -18.96 18.21 -0.13
C LYS A 42 -18.20 17.40 0.92
N THR A 43 -18.46 16.08 0.99
CA THR A 43 -17.73 15.18 1.87
C THR A 43 -16.24 15.13 1.52
N LEU A 44 -15.90 15.11 0.22
CA LEU A 44 -14.52 15.14 -0.23
C LEU A 44 -13.82 16.46 0.14
N TYR A 45 -14.47 17.61 -0.05
CA TYR A 45 -13.93 18.91 0.39
C TYR A 45 -13.79 19.03 1.90
N ASN A 46 -14.69 18.42 2.67
CA ASN A 46 -14.56 18.37 4.12
C ASN A 46 -13.34 17.54 4.54
N LYS A 47 -13.10 16.41 3.88
CA LYS A 47 -11.90 15.58 4.12
C LYS A 47 -10.61 16.35 3.85
N PHE A 48 -10.57 17.25 2.87
CA PHE A 48 -9.39 18.08 2.64
C PHE A 48 -9.08 19.04 3.80
N LYS A 49 -10.08 19.40 4.60
CA LYS A 49 -9.93 20.24 5.80
C LYS A 49 -9.57 19.42 7.04
N GLU A 50 -9.74 18.10 7.02
CA GLU A 50 -9.39 17.22 8.13
C GLU A 50 -7.87 17.00 8.20
N SER A 51 -7.34 17.00 9.42
CA SER A 51 -5.90 16.81 9.68
C SER A 51 -5.48 15.34 9.55
N SER A 52 -6.41 14.42 9.90
CA SER A 52 -6.21 12.98 9.84
C SER A 52 -7.22 12.35 8.90
N ILE A 53 -6.73 11.69 7.85
CA ILE A 53 -7.55 10.97 6.87
C ILE A 53 -7.12 9.50 6.91
N PRO A 54 -8.01 8.52 7.00
CA PRO A 54 -7.61 7.11 7.09
C PRO A 54 -6.78 6.68 5.87
N PHE A 55 -5.75 5.86 6.09
CA PHE A 55 -4.84 5.41 5.04
C PHE A 55 -5.57 4.62 3.92
N SER A 56 -6.56 3.80 4.29
CA SER A 56 -7.40 3.07 3.32
C SER A 56 -8.11 3.99 2.33
N PHE A 57 -8.43 5.22 2.73
CA PHE A 57 -9.03 6.21 1.85
C PHE A 57 -8.00 6.77 0.86
N ILE A 58 -6.79 7.04 1.33
CA ILE A 58 -5.68 7.53 0.51
C ILE A 58 -5.24 6.49 -0.53
N LEU A 59 -5.23 5.21 -0.17
CA LEU A 59 -4.94 4.13 -1.11
C LEU A 59 -5.95 4.08 -2.26
N LYS A 60 -7.25 4.06 -1.94
CA LYS A 60 -8.33 4.07 -2.95
C LYS A 60 -8.25 5.32 -3.82
N LEU A 61 -7.90 6.46 -3.22
CA LEU A 61 -7.70 7.69 -3.95
C LEU A 61 -6.53 7.56 -4.93
N GLY A 62 -5.39 7.04 -4.48
CA GLY A 62 -4.18 6.84 -5.30
C GLY A 62 -4.40 5.92 -6.47
N GLU A 63 -5.20 4.87 -6.29
CA GLU A 63 -5.64 3.97 -7.36
C GLU A 63 -6.48 4.71 -8.42
N VAL A 64 -7.37 5.61 -7.99
CA VAL A 64 -8.25 6.38 -8.90
C VAL A 64 -7.48 7.44 -9.69
N ILE A 65 -6.47 8.06 -9.10
CA ILE A 65 -5.69 9.14 -9.73
C ILE A 65 -4.33 8.65 -10.29
N HIS A 66 -4.08 7.33 -10.24
CA HIS A 66 -2.82 6.67 -10.59
C HIS A 66 -1.57 7.36 -9.99
N HIS A 67 -1.67 7.78 -8.73
CA HIS A 67 -0.61 8.50 -8.02
C HIS A 67 -0.13 7.72 -6.81
N ASP A 68 1.20 7.60 -6.67
CA ASP A 68 1.82 6.96 -5.52
C ASP A 68 1.99 7.94 -4.35
N PHE A 69 1.10 7.82 -3.37
CA PHE A 69 1.13 8.60 -2.14
C PHE A 69 2.24 8.20 -1.15
N SER A 70 3.06 7.20 -1.49
CA SER A 70 4.12 6.71 -0.60
C SER A 70 5.29 7.68 -0.42
N GLN A 71 5.46 8.63 -1.33
CA GLN A 71 6.47 9.70 -1.21
C GLN A 71 6.00 10.80 -0.24
N GLU A 72 4.70 11.11 -0.25
CA GLU A 72 4.12 12.22 0.52
C GLU A 72 3.77 11.84 1.97
N PHE A 73 3.55 10.54 2.24
CA PHE A 73 3.22 10.04 3.58
C PHE A 73 4.25 9.07 4.17
N PRO A 74 5.54 9.45 4.28
CA PRO A 74 6.61 8.57 4.79
C PRO A 74 6.49 8.27 6.29
N HIS A 75 5.68 9.05 7.03
CA HIS A 75 5.41 8.82 8.46
C HIS A 75 4.23 7.88 8.72
N LEU A 76 3.29 7.75 7.77
CA LEU A 76 2.14 6.83 7.89
C LEU A 76 2.46 5.43 7.38
N SER A 77 3.45 5.34 6.50
CA SER A 77 4.15 4.10 6.15
C SER A 77 5.07 3.57 7.26
N LYS A 78 4.96 4.09 8.50
CA LYS A 78 5.66 3.53 9.67
C LYS A 78 4.75 2.69 10.57
N SER A 79 3.43 2.76 10.40
CA SER A 79 2.48 1.85 11.07
C SER A 79 1.92 0.76 10.16
N VAL A 80 2.14 0.86 8.86
CA VAL A 80 2.32 -0.31 8.01
C VAL A 80 3.81 -0.34 7.77
N LYS A 81 4.50 -1.40 8.19
CA LYS A 81 5.89 -1.64 7.78
C LYS A 81 5.96 -1.50 6.26
N LYS A 82 6.38 -0.33 5.76
CA LYS A 82 6.96 -0.24 4.43
C LYS A 82 8.36 -0.81 4.61
N GLU A 83 8.51 -2.07 4.27
CA GLU A 83 9.77 -2.49 3.68
C GLU A 83 10.06 -1.52 2.52
N PRO A 84 11.23 -0.86 2.49
CA PRO A 84 11.52 0.19 1.53
C PRO A 84 11.54 -0.43 0.12
N ALA A 85 10.99 0.26 -0.87
CA ALA A 85 11.42 0.00 -2.23
C ALA A 85 12.91 0.37 -2.29
N LEU A 86 13.76 -0.57 -2.72
CA LEU A 86 14.94 -0.39 -3.58
C LEU A 86 15.74 -1.73 -3.62
N PRO A 87 16.01 -2.26 -4.82
CA PRO A 87 15.15 -3.25 -5.48
C PRO A 87 14.96 -4.53 -4.61
N GLN A 88 13.72 -4.80 -4.15
CA GLN A 88 13.27 -5.96 -3.36
C GLN A 88 14.34 -6.59 -2.43
N MET A 89 14.34 -6.30 -1.13
CA MET A 89 15.32 -6.89 -0.21
C MET A 89 14.70 -7.99 0.67
N PRO A 90 15.02 -9.29 0.51
CA PRO A 90 14.65 -10.27 1.54
C PRO A 90 15.46 -9.99 2.82
N ALA A 91 14.78 -9.51 3.86
CA ALA A 91 15.37 -9.30 5.17
C ALA A 91 15.57 -10.63 5.93
N SER A 92 16.82 -11.06 6.09
CA SER A 92 17.43 -11.63 7.32
C SER A 92 18.82 -12.19 7.02
N THR A 93 19.80 -11.35 6.69
CA THR A 93 21.20 -11.75 6.82
C THR A 93 21.63 -11.48 8.25
N ASN A 94 21.38 -12.47 9.11
CA ASN A 94 22.42 -12.86 10.06
C ASN A 94 23.71 -13.05 9.23
N LEU A 95 24.76 -12.31 9.60
CA LEU A 95 26.15 -12.45 9.16
C LEU A 95 26.37 -12.95 7.71
N LEU A 96 26.67 -12.03 6.80
CA LEU A 96 27.58 -12.39 5.71
C LEU A 96 29.02 -12.29 6.24
N LEU A 97 29.64 -13.44 6.49
CA LEU A 97 31.07 -13.59 6.22
C LEU A 97 31.19 -14.19 4.82
N PRO A 98 31.88 -13.53 3.87
CA PRO A 98 32.29 -14.15 2.63
C PRO A 98 33.31 -15.27 2.93
N PHE A 99 32.97 -16.50 2.58
CA PHE A 99 33.97 -17.50 2.18
C PHE A 99 34.04 -17.41 0.65
N ASP A 100 35.26 -17.29 0.12
CA ASP A 100 35.63 -16.67 -1.14
C ASP A 100 34.92 -17.16 -2.42
N GLY A 101 34.60 -16.23 -3.34
CA GLY A 101 34.55 -16.49 -4.79
C GLY A 101 33.26 -16.10 -5.52
N GLU A 102 33.19 -14.87 -6.04
CA GLU A 102 32.43 -14.51 -7.26
C GLU A 102 32.94 -15.35 -8.48
N PRO A 103 32.20 -15.48 -9.62
CA PRO A 103 31.01 -14.73 -10.02
C PRO A 103 29.82 -15.53 -10.64
N ALA A 104 28.69 -14.82 -10.73
CA ALA A 104 27.66 -14.89 -11.78
C ALA A 104 26.63 -16.05 -11.83
N GLY A 105 25.36 -15.70 -11.56
CA GLY A 105 24.20 -16.36 -12.16
C GLY A 105 23.00 -16.56 -11.23
N THR A 106 22.23 -15.51 -10.94
CA THR A 106 20.90 -15.67 -10.32
C THR A 106 19.88 -16.07 -11.39
N PRO A 107 19.12 -17.18 -11.22
CA PRO A 107 17.87 -17.35 -11.95
C PRO A 107 16.81 -16.48 -11.26
N LYS A 108 16.46 -15.36 -11.89
CA LYS A 108 15.19 -14.66 -11.64
C LYS A 108 14.05 -15.63 -11.97
N PRO A 109 13.03 -15.84 -11.11
CA PRO A 109 11.78 -16.43 -11.55
C PRO A 109 11.05 -15.40 -12.41
N ASN A 110 11.41 -15.35 -13.68
CA ASN A 110 10.79 -14.49 -14.70
C ASN A 110 9.50 -15.13 -15.25
N ASN A 111 8.82 -15.99 -14.49
CA ASN A 111 7.76 -16.84 -14.99
C ASN A 111 6.49 -16.70 -14.15
N MET A 112 5.46 -16.04 -14.69
CA MET A 112 4.15 -15.83 -14.06
C MET A 112 3.54 -17.12 -13.47
N LYS A 113 3.90 -18.28 -14.04
CA LYS A 113 3.47 -19.62 -13.62
C LYS A 113 4.07 -20.08 -12.28
N GLU A 114 5.26 -19.60 -11.92
CA GLU A 114 5.92 -19.97 -10.66
C GLU A 114 5.27 -19.25 -9.46
N CYS A 115 4.87 -17.99 -9.64
CA CYS A 115 4.05 -17.28 -8.64
C CYS A 115 2.69 -17.96 -8.43
N GLU A 116 2.06 -18.44 -9.51
CA GLU A 116 0.80 -19.19 -9.43
C GLU A 116 0.99 -20.53 -8.70
N ALA A 117 2.08 -21.24 -8.98
CA ALA A 117 2.41 -22.50 -8.31
C ALA A 117 2.66 -22.31 -6.81
N GLU A 118 3.37 -21.24 -6.42
CA GLU A 118 3.60 -20.91 -5.02
C GLU A 118 2.29 -20.54 -4.29
N LEU A 119 1.41 -19.79 -4.96
CA LEU A 119 0.08 -19.46 -4.44
C LEU A 119 -0.76 -20.73 -4.21
N VAL A 120 -0.76 -21.66 -5.16
CA VAL A 120 -1.46 -22.95 -5.03
C VAL A 120 -0.87 -23.81 -3.91
N ALA A 121 0.47 -23.83 -3.78
CA ALA A 121 1.13 -24.55 -2.71
C ALA A 121 0.76 -23.99 -1.33
N LEU A 122 0.68 -22.66 -1.21
CA LEU A 122 0.28 -21.99 0.03
C LEU A 122 -1.19 -22.26 0.36
N GLN A 123 -2.08 -22.20 -0.64
CA GLN A 123 -3.49 -22.52 -0.48
C GLN A 123 -3.68 -23.96 0.02
N ARG A 124 -2.96 -24.94 -0.54
CA ARG A 124 -3.01 -26.34 -0.09
C ARG A 124 -2.58 -26.50 1.37
N LYS A 125 -1.50 -25.82 1.77
CA LYS A 125 -1.04 -25.84 3.18
C LYS A 125 -2.08 -25.26 4.13
N TYR A 126 -2.74 -24.17 3.73
CA TYR A 126 -3.79 -23.54 4.53
C TYR A 126 -5.02 -24.45 4.67
N ILE A 127 -5.48 -25.05 3.57
CA ILE A 127 -6.60 -26.01 3.60
C ILE A 127 -6.27 -27.18 4.54
N ALA A 128 -5.10 -27.80 4.40
CA ALA A 128 -4.71 -28.92 5.24
C ALA A 128 -4.64 -28.55 6.74
N LEU A 129 -4.24 -27.31 7.05
CA LEU A 129 -4.24 -26.81 8.42
C LEU A 129 -5.66 -26.64 8.96
N LEU A 130 -6.58 -26.07 8.17
CA LEU A 130 -7.99 -25.93 8.54
C LEU A 130 -8.66 -27.29 8.74
N GLU A 131 -8.38 -28.26 7.87
CA GLU A 131 -8.91 -29.62 7.99
C GLU A 131 -8.44 -30.28 9.29
N LYS A 132 -7.14 -30.21 9.61
CA LYS A 132 -6.62 -30.73 10.88
C LYS A 132 -7.22 -30.03 12.10
N PHE A 133 -7.43 -28.72 12.02
CA PHE A 133 -8.06 -27.97 13.10
C PHE A 133 -9.52 -28.38 13.29
N ASN A 134 -10.29 -28.51 12.21
CA ASN A 134 -11.67 -28.98 12.25
C ASN A 134 -11.76 -30.42 12.76
N GLU A 135 -10.83 -31.29 12.37
CA GLU A 135 -10.73 -32.66 12.87
C GLU A 135 -10.47 -32.68 14.38
N LEU A 136 -9.62 -31.77 14.88
CA LEU A 136 -9.37 -31.62 16.32
C LEU A 136 -10.62 -31.15 17.05
N LEU A 137 -11.35 -30.18 16.49
CA LEU A 137 -12.63 -29.70 17.04
C LEU A 137 -13.68 -30.82 17.10
N LEU A 138 -13.79 -31.62 16.05
CA LEU A 138 -14.69 -32.77 16.01
C LEU A 138 -14.32 -33.81 17.08
N LYS A 139 -13.03 -34.16 17.20
CA LYS A 139 -12.52 -35.11 18.20
C LYS A 139 -12.76 -34.66 19.65
N THR A 140 -12.63 -33.36 19.93
CA THR A 140 -12.90 -32.84 21.28
C THR A 140 -14.39 -32.67 21.58
N SER A 141 -15.25 -32.51 20.57
CA SER A 141 -16.70 -32.42 20.75
C SER A 141 -17.39 -33.79 20.88
N ALA A 142 -16.71 -34.86 20.47
CA ALA A 142 -17.22 -36.23 20.50
C ALA A 142 -16.74 -37.04 21.73
N ASN A 143 -15.97 -36.42 22.65
CA ASN A 143 -15.71 -36.90 24.01
C ASN A 143 -16.57 -36.11 25.00
#